data_AF-A0A955YM54-F1
#
_entry.id   AF-A0A955YM54-F1
#
_cell.length_a   1.000
_cell.length_b   1.000
_cell.length_c   1.000
_cell.angle_alpha   90.00
_cell.angle_beta   90.00
_cell.angle_gamma   90.00
#
_symmetry.space_group_name_H-M   'P 1'
#
loop_
_entity.id
_entity.type
_entity.pdbx_description
1 polymer ?
#
loop_
_entity_poly.entity_id
_entity_poly.type
_entity_poly.pdbx_seq_one_letter_code
_entity_poly.pdbx_strand_id
1 'polypeptide(L)'
;MPSSAPSSISARLIQPLLREWEAGGRDLRVLEKRLGVDLELTARIDGRIAYEMWADVRLFCVEETKDPSFPLRATERLDARSLPLELYLVGSQPTLREGARYAMPFGSSLVDGLAVHLAHDGQSGFADFRRHDEPFYPPELAEYFLLCLWRFTRLVAPASPPARAVTFTHRFPRHGSSLEEFFGAPVHLGAAEVGFRFELPNVDLPVASADPGLGQLLAHRAQAQLAENTAAFTLRDRARHWLRANLRGDDALGARLAKAMKLSERSLRRQLAEQDSSVRALVDDARRERAIELMERGKVNLDAIAEELGYGNAAAFGRAFRRWTGQTPSAFLEQRRGH
;
A
#
# COMPACT_ATOMS: atom_id res chain seq x y z
N MET A 1 6.87 4.07 22.19
CA MET A 1 5.88 4.21 21.11
C MET A 1 6.62 4.11 19.81
N PRO A 2 6.28 3.13 18.99
CA PRO A 2 6.51 3.24 17.56
C PRO A 2 5.19 3.20 16.84
N SER A 3 4.56 4.36 16.81
CA SER A 3 3.16 4.51 16.43
C SER A 3 2.99 5.26 15.10
N SER A 4 3.92 5.09 14.17
CA SER A 4 3.70 5.51 12.79
C SER A 4 3.35 4.30 11.93
N ALA A 5 2.44 4.51 10.98
CA ALA A 5 2.28 3.57 9.89
C ALA A 5 3.54 3.59 8.99
N PRO A 6 3.78 2.53 8.18
CA PRO A 6 4.82 2.58 7.16
C PRO A 6 4.59 3.75 6.22
N SER A 7 5.66 4.35 5.71
CA SER A 7 5.52 5.43 4.72
C SER A 7 4.96 4.93 3.40
N SER A 8 5.32 3.70 3.03
CA SER A 8 4.94 3.07 1.77
C SER A 8 4.97 1.56 1.86
N ILE A 9 4.25 0.92 0.95
CA ILE A 9 4.21 -0.53 0.80
C ILE A 9 4.29 -0.90 -0.68
N SER A 10 4.57 -2.17 -0.98
CA SER A 10 4.45 -2.71 -2.32
C SER A 10 3.03 -2.52 -2.83
N ALA A 11 2.88 -2.00 -4.04
CA ALA A 11 1.59 -1.77 -4.66
C ALA A 11 0.84 -3.08 -4.92
N ARG A 12 1.56 -4.22 -4.98
CA ARG A 12 0.96 -5.55 -5.12
C ARG A 12 0.13 -5.97 -3.92
N LEU A 13 0.36 -5.41 -2.73
CA LEU A 13 -0.48 -5.67 -1.55
C LEU A 13 -1.91 -5.11 -1.68
N ILE A 14 -2.19 -4.24 -2.65
CA ILE A 14 -3.56 -3.76 -2.91
C ILE A 14 -4.34 -4.67 -3.88
N GLN A 15 -3.62 -5.47 -4.69
CA GLN A 15 -4.23 -6.27 -5.76
C GLN A 15 -5.32 -7.23 -5.29
N PRO A 16 -5.20 -7.92 -4.15
CA PRO A 16 -6.27 -8.79 -3.71
C PRO A 16 -7.57 -8.01 -3.44
N LEU A 17 -7.49 -6.80 -2.86
CA LEU A 17 -8.64 -5.94 -2.60
C LEU A 17 -9.32 -5.51 -3.91
N LEU A 18 -8.53 -5.07 -4.90
CA LEU A 18 -9.05 -4.66 -6.21
C LEU A 18 -9.76 -5.82 -6.92
N ARG A 19 -9.16 -7.00 -6.90
CA ARG A 19 -9.74 -8.18 -7.54
C ARG A 19 -11.00 -8.67 -6.86
N GLU A 20 -11.08 -8.63 -5.53
CA GLU A 20 -12.32 -8.97 -4.82
C GLU A 20 -13.43 -7.92 -5.04
N TRP A 21 -13.03 -6.66 -5.21
CA TRP A 21 -13.97 -5.62 -5.60
C TRP A 21 -14.59 -5.93 -6.96
N GLU A 22 -13.75 -6.19 -7.96
CA GLU A 22 -14.15 -6.51 -9.34
C GLU A 22 -14.91 -7.85 -9.43
N ALA A 23 -14.47 -8.89 -8.73
CA ALA A 23 -15.14 -10.19 -8.67
C ALA A 23 -16.57 -10.09 -8.09
N GLY A 24 -16.84 -9.09 -7.26
CA GLY A 24 -18.17 -8.74 -6.80
C GLY A 24 -19.02 -7.96 -7.80
N GLY A 25 -18.57 -7.82 -9.06
CA GLY A 25 -19.28 -7.10 -10.12
C GLY A 25 -19.19 -5.57 -10.04
N ARG A 26 -18.21 -5.03 -9.32
CA ARG A 26 -18.07 -3.58 -9.08
C ARG A 26 -16.96 -2.96 -9.92
N ASP A 27 -17.22 -1.76 -10.42
CA ASP A 27 -16.28 -1.03 -11.29
C ASP A 27 -15.08 -0.48 -10.50
N LEU A 28 -13.86 -0.83 -10.93
CA LEU A 28 -12.61 -0.33 -10.36
C LEU A 28 -12.42 1.18 -10.56
N ARG A 29 -13.03 1.76 -11.60
CA ARG A 29 -12.96 3.21 -11.88
C ARG A 29 -13.55 4.05 -10.76
N VAL A 30 -14.38 3.47 -9.89
CA VAL A 30 -14.87 4.14 -8.68
C VAL A 30 -13.71 4.43 -7.73
N LEU A 31 -12.78 3.48 -7.57
CA LEU A 31 -11.61 3.63 -6.70
C LEU A 31 -10.63 4.66 -7.28
N GLU A 32 -10.43 4.67 -8.60
CA GLU A 32 -9.65 5.72 -9.28
C GLU A 32 -10.26 7.11 -9.02
N LYS A 33 -11.56 7.26 -9.26
CA LYS A 33 -12.26 8.57 -9.16
C LYS A 33 -12.47 9.07 -7.74
N ARG A 34 -12.60 8.18 -6.76
CA ARG A 34 -12.88 8.55 -5.37
C ARG A 34 -11.63 8.64 -4.52
N LEU A 35 -10.66 7.76 -4.76
CA LEU A 35 -9.48 7.61 -3.90
C LEU A 35 -8.19 7.94 -4.64
N GLY A 36 -8.24 8.19 -5.95
CA GLY A 36 -7.04 8.51 -6.75
C GLY A 36 -6.09 7.33 -6.91
N VAL A 37 -6.62 6.10 -6.85
CA VAL A 37 -5.84 4.88 -7.11
C VAL A 37 -5.33 4.92 -8.55
N ASP A 38 -4.03 4.76 -8.72
CA ASP A 38 -3.41 4.58 -10.03
C ASP A 38 -3.35 3.07 -10.34
N LEU A 39 -4.32 2.57 -11.12
CA LEU A 39 -4.43 1.14 -11.40
C LEU A 39 -3.20 0.61 -12.14
N GLU A 40 -2.60 1.40 -13.02
CA GLU A 40 -1.38 1.00 -13.74
C GLU A 40 -0.21 0.82 -12.77
N LEU A 41 0.00 1.76 -11.85
CA LEU A 41 1.01 1.67 -10.81
C LEU A 41 0.78 0.44 -9.91
N THR A 42 -0.47 0.17 -9.53
CA THR A 42 -0.78 -1.00 -8.69
C THR A 42 -0.55 -2.34 -9.38
N ALA A 43 -0.56 -2.36 -10.72
CA ALA A 43 -0.28 -3.55 -11.51
C ALA A 43 1.23 -3.80 -11.72
N ARG A 44 2.10 -2.84 -11.39
CA ARG A 44 3.56 -3.02 -11.50
C ARG A 44 4.09 -3.93 -10.38
N ILE A 45 4.97 -4.86 -10.71
CA ILE A 45 5.55 -5.82 -9.74
C ILE A 45 6.47 -5.14 -8.72
N ASP A 46 7.11 -4.05 -9.15
CA ASP A 46 8.01 -3.18 -8.42
C ASP A 46 7.35 -1.87 -7.99
N GLY A 47 6.05 -1.71 -8.27
CA GLY A 47 5.29 -0.53 -7.91
C GLY A 47 5.22 -0.35 -6.39
N ARG A 48 5.22 0.90 -5.94
CA ARG A 48 5.00 1.27 -4.53
C ARG A 48 3.89 2.30 -4.42
N ILE A 49 3.15 2.22 -3.32
CA ILE A 49 2.11 3.17 -2.97
C ILE A 49 2.29 3.66 -1.54
N ALA A 50 1.70 4.81 -1.24
CA ALA A 50 1.56 5.28 0.13
C ALA A 50 0.76 4.24 0.94
N TYR A 51 1.13 4.03 2.20
CA TYR A 51 0.33 3.17 3.08
C TYR A 51 -1.13 3.67 3.16
N GLU A 52 -1.31 4.99 3.21
CA GLU A 52 -2.61 5.64 3.30
C GLU A 52 -3.51 5.26 2.10
N MET A 53 -2.94 5.11 0.90
CA MET A 53 -3.70 4.65 -0.27
C MET A 53 -4.28 3.26 -0.06
N TRP A 54 -3.49 2.32 0.47
CA TRP A 54 -3.98 0.98 0.79
C TRP A 54 -5.02 1.00 1.91
N ALA A 55 -4.79 1.81 2.95
CA ALA A 55 -5.70 1.93 4.08
C ALA A 55 -7.07 2.51 3.64
N ASP A 56 -7.07 3.53 2.78
CA ASP A 56 -8.25 4.16 2.23
C ASP A 56 -9.04 3.19 1.34
N VAL A 57 -8.37 2.44 0.45
CA VAL A 57 -9.02 1.41 -0.37
C VAL A 57 -9.62 0.31 0.49
N ARG A 58 -8.88 -0.19 1.48
CA ARG A 58 -9.38 -1.20 2.42
C ARG A 58 -10.64 -0.71 3.13
N LEU A 59 -10.60 0.49 3.70
CA LEU A 59 -11.73 1.06 4.44
C LEU A 59 -12.93 1.26 3.52
N PHE A 60 -12.73 1.87 2.35
CA PHE A 60 -13.77 2.08 1.35
C PHE A 60 -14.47 0.78 0.96
N CYS A 61 -13.70 -0.28 0.67
CA CYS A 61 -14.29 -1.56 0.33
C CYS A 61 -15.13 -2.12 1.49
N VAL A 62 -14.63 -2.08 2.73
CA VAL A 62 -15.38 -2.54 3.91
C VAL A 62 -16.68 -1.74 4.09
N GLU A 63 -16.64 -0.42 3.96
CA GLU A 63 -17.81 0.45 4.16
C GLU A 63 -18.87 0.24 3.06
N GLU A 64 -18.47 0.22 1.80
CA GLU A 64 -19.38 0.06 0.66
C GLU A 64 -19.97 -1.35 0.59
N THR A 65 -19.21 -2.37 1.00
CA THR A 65 -19.71 -3.76 1.06
C THR A 65 -20.47 -4.08 2.34
N LYS A 66 -20.29 -3.27 3.39
CA LYS A 66 -20.73 -3.55 4.77
C LYS A 66 -20.23 -4.90 5.29
N ASP A 67 -19.09 -5.35 4.80
CA ASP A 67 -18.49 -6.62 5.17
C ASP A 67 -17.09 -6.40 5.78
N PRO A 68 -16.95 -6.51 7.10
CA PRO A 68 -15.64 -6.38 7.75
C PRO A 68 -14.66 -7.49 7.37
N SER A 69 -15.15 -8.63 6.85
CA SER A 69 -14.34 -9.74 6.36
C SER A 69 -13.87 -9.57 4.92
N PHE A 70 -14.25 -8.47 4.24
CA PHE A 70 -13.86 -8.23 2.85
C PHE A 70 -12.35 -8.37 2.61
N PRO A 71 -11.45 -7.79 3.43
CA PRO A 71 -10.02 -7.92 3.19
C PRO A 71 -9.51 -9.35 3.38
N LEU A 72 -10.12 -10.14 4.27
CA LEU A 72 -9.80 -11.56 4.44
C LEU A 72 -10.20 -12.35 3.20
N ARG A 73 -11.46 -12.22 2.74
CA ARG A 73 -11.96 -12.87 1.52
C ARG A 73 -11.13 -12.50 0.29
N ALA A 74 -10.72 -11.23 0.20
CA ALA A 74 -9.83 -10.76 -0.84
C ALA A 74 -8.52 -11.55 -0.92
N THR A 75 -7.94 -11.92 0.22
CA THR A 75 -6.72 -12.73 0.24
C THR A 75 -6.94 -14.19 -0.15
N GLU A 76 -8.14 -14.77 -0.02
CA GLU A 76 -8.43 -16.16 -0.43
C GLU A 76 -8.22 -16.36 -1.94
N ARG A 77 -8.44 -15.30 -2.72
CA ARG A 77 -8.29 -15.25 -4.18
C ARG A 77 -6.90 -14.79 -4.63
N LEU A 78 -5.94 -14.66 -3.71
CA LEU A 78 -4.56 -14.36 -4.05
C LEU A 78 -4.05 -15.43 -5.03
N ASP A 79 -3.48 -14.98 -6.15
CA ASP A 79 -2.83 -15.83 -7.14
C ASP A 79 -1.40 -15.35 -7.38
N ALA A 80 -0.63 -16.15 -8.14
CA ALA A 80 0.76 -15.83 -8.45
C ALA A 80 0.90 -14.43 -9.05
N ARG A 81 -0.01 -13.99 -9.93
CA ARG A 81 0.07 -12.71 -10.64
C ARG A 81 -0.09 -11.50 -9.73
N SER A 82 -0.65 -11.66 -8.54
CA SER A 82 -0.81 -10.60 -7.54
C SER A 82 0.35 -10.54 -6.55
N LEU A 83 1.33 -11.46 -6.63
CA LEU A 83 2.41 -11.50 -5.66
C LEU A 83 3.39 -10.33 -5.87
N PRO A 84 3.86 -9.71 -4.78
CA PRO A 84 4.99 -8.81 -4.81
C PRO A 84 6.28 -9.59 -5.14
N LEU A 85 7.29 -8.87 -5.66
CA LEU A 85 8.57 -9.44 -6.10
C LEU A 85 9.23 -10.30 -5.01
N GLU A 86 9.16 -9.88 -3.75
CA GLU A 86 9.78 -10.56 -2.62
C GLU A 86 9.20 -11.95 -2.38
N LEU A 87 7.91 -12.15 -2.63
CA LEU A 87 7.30 -13.48 -2.49
C LEU A 87 7.67 -14.40 -3.66
N TYR A 88 7.97 -13.86 -4.84
CA TYR A 88 8.58 -14.67 -5.90
C TYR A 88 10.00 -15.11 -5.54
N LEU A 89 10.79 -14.26 -4.85
CA LEU A 89 12.10 -14.68 -4.33
C LEU A 89 11.94 -15.87 -3.39
N VAL A 90 10.99 -15.82 -2.44
CA VAL A 90 10.70 -16.95 -1.55
C VAL A 90 10.32 -18.20 -2.35
N GLY A 91 9.38 -18.08 -3.28
CA GLY A 91 8.85 -19.19 -4.07
C GLY A 91 9.85 -19.79 -5.07
N SER A 92 10.93 -19.08 -5.39
CA SER A 92 11.99 -19.55 -6.28
C SER A 92 13.01 -20.45 -5.60
N GLN A 93 13.05 -20.48 -4.27
CA GLN A 93 14.03 -21.29 -3.53
C GLN A 93 13.51 -22.72 -3.29
N PRO A 94 14.40 -23.71 -3.06
CA PRO A 94 14.00 -25.12 -2.89
C PRO A 94 13.06 -25.37 -1.70
N THR A 95 13.20 -24.58 -0.62
CA THR A 95 12.42 -24.72 0.61
C THR A 95 11.89 -23.38 1.12
N LEU A 96 10.83 -23.38 1.94
CA LEU A 96 10.33 -22.16 2.58
C LEU A 96 11.38 -21.53 3.51
N ARG A 97 12.22 -22.34 4.17
CA ARG A 97 13.32 -21.85 5.02
C ARG A 97 14.34 -21.06 4.21
N GLU A 98 14.81 -21.62 3.09
CA GLU A 98 15.76 -20.95 2.21
C GLU A 98 15.12 -19.72 1.55
N GLY A 99 13.87 -19.86 1.10
CA GLY A 99 13.10 -18.75 0.54
C GLY A 99 12.96 -17.58 1.49
N ALA A 100 12.54 -17.85 2.74
CA ALA A 100 12.42 -16.83 3.77
C ALA A 100 13.76 -16.13 4.01
N ARG A 101 14.86 -16.90 4.17
CA ARG A 101 16.22 -16.37 4.35
C ARG A 101 16.68 -15.51 3.16
N TYR A 102 16.40 -15.96 1.94
CA TYR A 102 16.78 -15.29 0.72
C TYR A 102 16.05 -13.94 0.54
N ALA A 103 14.79 -13.87 0.98
CA ALA A 103 13.98 -12.65 0.91
C ALA A 103 14.21 -11.67 2.08
N MET A 104 14.84 -12.08 3.20
CA MET A 104 14.99 -11.22 4.41
C MET A 104 15.56 -9.84 4.12
N PRO A 105 16.63 -9.68 3.28
CA PRO A 105 17.20 -8.37 3.01
C PRO A 105 16.24 -7.40 2.28
N PHE A 106 15.18 -7.92 1.66
CA PHE A 106 14.24 -7.16 0.84
C PHE A 106 12.93 -6.84 1.56
N GLY A 107 12.79 -7.16 2.85
CA GLY A 107 11.56 -6.90 3.61
C GLY A 107 11.06 -5.44 3.51
N SER A 108 11.98 -4.47 3.53
CA SER A 108 11.66 -3.04 3.38
C SER A 108 11.10 -2.67 2.00
N SER A 109 11.39 -3.46 0.96
CA SER A 109 10.80 -3.31 -0.38
C SER A 109 9.33 -3.79 -0.42
N LEU A 110 8.92 -4.65 0.52
CA LEU A 110 7.54 -5.11 0.65
C LEU A 110 6.70 -4.14 1.51
N VAL A 111 7.22 -3.78 2.69
CA VAL A 111 6.62 -2.80 3.60
C VAL A 111 7.74 -1.99 4.22
N ASP A 112 7.66 -0.67 4.19
CA ASP A 112 8.70 0.21 4.72
C ASP A 112 9.05 -0.11 6.20
N GLY A 113 10.32 -0.44 6.42
CA GLY A 113 10.87 -0.84 7.71
C GLY A 113 10.61 -2.27 8.14
N LEU A 114 9.95 -3.10 7.31
CA LEU A 114 9.66 -4.49 7.63
C LEU A 114 10.95 -5.33 7.66
N ALA A 115 11.08 -6.09 8.73
CA ALA A 115 12.10 -7.10 8.96
C ALA A 115 11.44 -8.40 9.43
N VAL A 116 12.08 -9.53 9.13
CA VAL A 116 11.68 -10.85 9.60
C VAL A 116 12.75 -11.36 10.53
N HIS A 117 12.37 -11.84 11.71
CA HIS A 117 13.28 -12.48 12.66
C HIS A 117 12.86 -13.95 12.79
N LEU A 118 13.81 -14.84 12.54
CA LEU A 118 13.60 -16.28 12.65
C LEU A 118 14.24 -16.77 13.95
N ALA A 119 13.45 -17.33 14.85
CA ALA A 119 13.90 -17.97 16.08
C ALA A 119 13.51 -19.45 16.09
N HIS A 120 14.22 -20.28 16.86
CA HIS A 120 13.87 -21.69 17.02
C HIS A 120 14.35 -22.24 18.37
N ASP A 121 13.68 -23.27 18.88
CA ASP A 121 14.02 -23.99 20.11
C ASP A 121 14.43 -25.46 19.86
N GLY A 122 14.71 -25.82 18.61
CA GLY A 122 15.20 -27.13 18.19
C GLY A 122 14.12 -28.09 17.68
N GLN A 123 12.85 -27.89 18.07
CA GLN A 123 11.71 -28.59 17.45
C GLN A 123 10.79 -27.63 16.72
N SER A 124 10.50 -26.49 17.33
CA SER A 124 9.65 -25.45 16.78
C SER A 124 10.44 -24.23 16.34
N GLY A 125 9.92 -23.55 15.33
CA GLY A 125 10.40 -22.28 14.82
C GLY A 125 9.34 -21.19 14.99
N PHE A 126 9.80 -19.95 15.01
CA PHE A 126 8.96 -18.76 15.00
C PHE A 126 9.49 -17.77 13.97
N ALA A 127 8.59 -17.30 13.09
CA ALA A 127 8.85 -16.20 12.18
C ALA A 127 8.13 -14.96 12.70
N ASP A 128 8.89 -14.05 13.32
CA ASP A 128 8.41 -12.78 13.87
C ASP A 128 8.58 -11.65 12.85
N PHE A 129 7.51 -10.94 12.55
CA PHE A 129 7.52 -9.79 11.65
C PHE A 129 7.55 -8.51 12.47
N ARG A 130 8.57 -7.69 12.21
CA ARG A 130 8.81 -6.44 12.94
C ARG A 130 8.95 -5.27 11.98
N ARG A 131 8.64 -4.07 12.44
CA ARG A 131 8.87 -2.83 11.72
C ARG A 131 9.83 -1.95 12.52
N HIS A 132 11.02 -1.68 11.99
CA HIS A 132 12.09 -0.96 12.68
C HIS A 132 12.39 -1.53 14.09
N ASP A 133 12.57 -2.85 14.18
CA ASP A 133 12.82 -3.61 15.43
C ASP A 133 11.68 -3.60 16.47
N GLU A 134 10.51 -3.07 16.10
CA GLU A 134 9.33 -3.02 16.95
C GLU A 134 8.20 -3.89 16.39
N PRO A 135 7.19 -4.29 17.20
CA PRO A 135 6.13 -5.16 16.70
C PRO A 135 5.40 -4.55 15.49
N PHE A 136 5.06 -5.38 14.51
CA PHE A 136 4.47 -4.91 13.26
C PHE A 136 3.17 -4.13 13.49
N TYR A 137 3.22 -2.84 13.18
CA TYR A 137 2.12 -1.88 13.24
C TYR A 137 1.96 -1.18 11.88
N PRO A 138 0.73 -0.82 11.44
CA PRO A 138 -0.57 -0.93 12.14
C PRO A 138 -1.19 -2.33 12.09
N PRO A 139 -2.07 -2.68 13.05
CA PRO A 139 -2.61 -4.04 13.19
C PRO A 139 -3.42 -4.50 11.98
N GLU A 140 -4.11 -3.59 11.30
CA GLU A 140 -4.84 -3.88 10.07
C GLU A 140 -3.88 -4.28 8.95
N LEU A 141 -2.71 -3.66 8.85
CA LEU A 141 -1.73 -4.07 7.84
C LEU A 141 -1.03 -5.37 8.25
N ALA A 142 -0.68 -5.52 9.53
CA ALA A 142 -0.03 -6.71 10.05
C ALA A 142 -0.89 -7.97 9.85
N GLU A 143 -2.19 -7.90 10.18
CA GLU A 143 -3.14 -8.99 9.97
C GLU A 143 -3.31 -9.30 8.48
N TYR A 144 -3.54 -8.29 7.65
CA TYR A 144 -3.67 -8.47 6.20
C TYR A 144 -2.42 -9.06 5.56
N PHE A 145 -1.24 -8.63 6.02
CA PHE A 145 0.04 -9.14 5.55
C PHE A 145 0.20 -10.64 5.87
N LEU A 146 -0.11 -11.09 7.09
CA LEU A 146 -0.06 -12.51 7.42
C LEU A 146 -1.11 -13.32 6.66
N LEU A 147 -2.30 -12.78 6.37
CA LEU A 147 -3.28 -13.44 5.52
C LEU A 147 -2.74 -13.69 4.11
N CYS A 148 -2.15 -12.66 3.49
CA CYS A 148 -1.48 -12.77 2.19
C CYS A 148 -0.32 -13.77 2.22
N LEU A 149 0.54 -13.69 3.24
CA LEU A 149 1.70 -14.56 3.37
C LEU A 149 1.28 -16.02 3.57
N TRP A 150 0.28 -16.28 4.41
CA TRP A 150 -0.27 -17.62 4.60
C TRP A 150 -0.79 -18.19 3.28
N ARG A 151 -1.62 -17.42 2.56
CA ARG A 151 -2.13 -17.88 1.26
C ARG A 151 -1.01 -18.14 0.26
N PHE A 152 0.02 -17.30 0.23
CA PHE A 152 1.21 -17.53 -0.56
C PHE A 152 1.87 -18.88 -0.23
N THR A 153 2.08 -19.21 1.06
CA THR A 153 2.65 -20.52 1.42
C THR A 153 1.81 -21.70 0.92
N ARG A 154 0.47 -21.56 0.90
CA ARG A 154 -0.43 -22.58 0.37
C ARG A 154 -0.32 -22.75 -1.15
N LEU A 155 0.00 -21.68 -1.86
CA LEU A 155 0.20 -21.71 -3.31
C LEU A 155 1.51 -22.41 -3.69
N VAL A 156 2.60 -22.09 -3.00
CA VAL A 156 3.95 -22.55 -3.40
C VAL A 156 4.41 -23.82 -2.69
N ALA A 157 3.88 -24.10 -1.49
CA ALA A 157 4.23 -25.27 -0.69
C ALA A 157 2.97 -25.95 -0.13
N PRO A 158 2.04 -26.43 -0.98
CA PRO A 158 0.76 -27.01 -0.53
C PRO A 158 0.93 -28.23 0.37
N ALA A 159 2.04 -28.96 0.24
CA ALA A 159 2.36 -30.12 1.08
C ALA A 159 2.83 -29.76 2.50
N SER A 160 3.27 -28.52 2.74
CA SER A 160 3.63 -28.07 4.08
C SER A 160 2.37 -27.94 4.94
N PRO A 161 2.28 -28.48 6.16
CA PRO A 161 1.06 -28.35 6.97
C PRO A 161 0.83 -26.91 7.49
N PRO A 162 -0.35 -26.63 8.08
CA PRO A 162 -0.61 -25.40 8.82
C PRO A 162 0.44 -25.03 9.86
N ALA A 163 0.56 -23.72 10.11
CA ALA A 163 1.29 -23.22 11.26
C ALA A 163 0.70 -23.81 12.55
N ARG A 164 1.53 -24.00 13.57
CA ARG A 164 1.09 -24.44 14.90
C ARG A 164 0.26 -23.38 15.62
N ALA A 165 0.58 -22.11 15.38
CA ALA A 165 -0.20 -20.97 15.84
C ALA A 165 0.15 -19.72 15.02
N VAL A 166 -0.80 -18.79 14.95
CA VAL A 166 -0.59 -17.43 14.45
C VAL A 166 -0.75 -16.46 15.61
N THR A 167 0.11 -15.46 15.68
CA THR A 167 0.14 -14.50 16.79
C THR A 167 0.00 -13.08 16.28
N PHE A 168 -0.76 -12.27 17.01
CA PHE A 168 -0.92 -10.84 16.76
C PHE A 168 -0.88 -10.06 18.06
N THR A 169 -0.35 -8.85 18.02
CA THR A 169 -0.26 -7.97 19.20
C THR A 169 -1.56 -7.25 19.53
N HIS A 170 -2.47 -7.09 18.57
CA HIS A 170 -3.79 -6.52 18.82
C HIS A 170 -4.73 -7.51 19.48
N ARG A 171 -5.69 -6.99 20.25
CA ARG A 171 -6.65 -7.79 21.04
C ARG A 171 -7.96 -8.13 20.31
N PHE A 172 -8.21 -7.52 19.15
CA PHE A 172 -9.45 -7.68 18.40
C PHE A 172 -9.17 -7.84 16.91
N PRO A 173 -9.79 -8.80 16.21
CA PRO A 173 -9.57 -9.02 14.77
C PRO A 173 -9.81 -7.76 13.93
N ARG A 174 -9.07 -7.61 12.84
CA ARG A 174 -9.16 -6.45 11.94
C ARG A 174 -9.89 -6.74 10.62
N HIS A 175 -10.05 -8.01 10.26
CA HIS A 175 -10.69 -8.46 9.01
C HIS A 175 -11.72 -9.56 9.25
N GLY A 176 -12.52 -9.42 10.31
CA GLY A 176 -13.55 -10.39 10.69
C GLY A 176 -13.06 -11.48 11.65
N SER A 177 -13.98 -12.33 12.09
CA SER A 177 -13.74 -13.31 13.16
C SER A 177 -13.22 -14.67 12.67
N SER A 178 -13.21 -14.94 11.36
CA SER A 178 -12.85 -16.25 10.78
C SER A 178 -11.33 -16.46 10.59
N LEU A 179 -10.49 -15.85 11.43
CA LEU A 179 -9.03 -15.97 11.28
C LEU A 179 -8.55 -17.41 11.48
N GLU A 180 -9.03 -18.12 12.51
CA GLU A 180 -8.60 -19.50 12.79
C GLU A 180 -8.99 -20.46 11.67
N GLU A 181 -10.19 -20.29 11.10
CA GLU A 181 -10.66 -21.04 9.94
C GLU A 181 -9.77 -20.79 8.71
N PHE A 182 -9.47 -19.52 8.42
CA PHE A 182 -8.61 -19.15 7.29
C PHE A 182 -7.18 -19.71 7.44
N PHE A 183 -6.58 -19.60 8.63
CA PHE A 183 -5.23 -20.10 8.88
C PHE A 183 -5.18 -21.62 9.04
N GLY A 184 -6.30 -22.27 9.37
CA GLY A 184 -6.33 -23.68 9.77
C GLY A 184 -5.50 -23.94 11.03
N ALA A 185 -5.38 -22.93 11.91
CA ALA A 185 -4.50 -22.92 13.06
C ALA A 185 -5.05 -22.01 14.17
N PRO A 186 -4.74 -22.27 15.45
CA PRO A 186 -5.07 -21.37 16.56
C PRO A 186 -4.51 -19.96 16.34
N VAL A 187 -5.32 -18.94 16.64
CA VAL A 187 -4.94 -17.53 16.51
C VAL A 187 -4.91 -16.88 17.90
N HIS A 188 -3.74 -16.41 18.31
CA HIS A 188 -3.53 -15.73 19.59
C HIS A 188 -3.44 -14.21 19.40
N LEU A 189 -4.50 -13.54 19.81
CA LEU A 189 -4.58 -12.07 19.88
C LEU A 189 -4.01 -11.56 21.21
N GLY A 190 -3.44 -10.36 21.21
CA GLY A 190 -2.83 -9.74 22.39
C GLY A 190 -1.48 -10.36 22.80
N ALA A 191 -0.82 -11.07 21.88
CA ALA A 191 0.52 -11.62 22.09
C ALA A 191 1.60 -10.52 22.09
N ALA A 192 2.86 -10.88 22.38
CA ALA A 192 3.99 -9.96 22.32
C ALA A 192 4.51 -9.71 20.90
N GLU A 193 4.21 -10.62 19.96
CA GLU A 193 4.84 -10.75 18.66
C GLU A 193 3.78 -10.87 17.55
N VAL A 194 4.18 -10.63 16.30
CA VAL A 194 3.32 -10.82 15.11
C VAL A 194 3.96 -11.86 14.22
N GLY A 195 3.35 -13.04 14.07
CA GLY A 195 4.02 -14.08 13.30
C GLY A 195 3.43 -15.47 13.34
N PHE A 196 4.17 -16.41 12.74
CA PHE A 196 3.82 -17.83 12.62
C PHE A 196 4.73 -18.69 13.48
N ARG A 197 4.13 -19.57 14.29
CA ARG A 197 4.83 -20.70 14.94
C ARG A 197 4.68 -21.94 14.05
N PHE A 198 5.75 -22.70 13.85
CA PHE A 198 5.74 -23.88 12.98
C PHE A 198 6.70 -24.95 13.50
N GLU A 199 6.52 -26.20 13.08
CA GLU A 199 7.52 -27.25 13.30
C GLU A 199 8.65 -27.08 12.29
N LEU A 200 9.91 -27.20 12.72
CA LEU A 200 11.06 -26.98 11.85
C LEU A 200 11.07 -27.84 10.57
N PRO A 201 10.70 -29.13 10.60
CA PRO A 201 10.66 -29.94 9.37
C PRO A 201 9.68 -29.41 8.31
N ASN A 202 8.64 -28.69 8.72
CA ASN A 202 7.57 -28.25 7.81
C ASN A 202 8.03 -27.14 6.85
N VAL A 203 9.04 -26.36 7.24
CA VAL A 203 9.61 -25.28 6.40
C VAL A 203 10.74 -25.77 5.50
N ASP A 204 11.18 -27.02 5.68
CA ASP A 204 12.18 -27.69 4.84
C ASP A 204 11.54 -28.57 3.75
N LEU A 205 10.21 -28.59 3.68
CA LEU A 205 9.48 -29.28 2.61
C LEU A 205 9.67 -28.56 1.27
N PRO A 206 9.71 -29.31 0.15
CA PRO A 206 9.95 -28.73 -1.18
C PRO A 206 8.90 -27.70 -1.58
N VAL A 207 9.36 -26.60 -2.15
CA VAL A 207 8.54 -25.60 -2.83
C VAL A 207 8.32 -26.02 -4.28
N ALA A 208 7.05 -26.09 -4.70
CA ALA A 208 6.66 -26.56 -6.02
C ALA A 208 7.12 -25.64 -7.17
N SER A 209 7.29 -24.34 -6.88
CA SER A 209 7.73 -23.32 -7.84
C SER A 209 9.25 -23.09 -7.82
N ALA A 210 10.03 -23.94 -7.17
CA ALA A 210 11.46 -23.75 -7.01
C ALA A 210 12.18 -23.65 -8.37
N ASP A 211 12.86 -22.53 -8.57
CA ASP A 211 13.72 -22.23 -9.71
C ASP A 211 14.81 -21.26 -9.23
N PRO A 212 15.93 -21.79 -8.68
CA PRO A 212 16.98 -20.95 -8.14
C PRO A 212 17.62 -20.02 -9.18
N GLY A 213 17.61 -20.40 -10.46
CA GLY A 213 18.13 -19.58 -11.56
C GLY A 213 17.26 -18.34 -11.77
N LEU A 214 15.94 -18.52 -11.82
CA LEU A 214 14.99 -17.39 -11.81
C LEU A 214 15.13 -16.54 -10.55
N GLY A 215 15.31 -17.18 -9.39
CA GLY A 215 15.53 -16.49 -8.12
C GLY A 215 16.73 -15.54 -8.12
N GLN A 216 17.83 -15.91 -8.77
CA GLN A 216 19.01 -15.05 -8.93
C GLN A 216 18.73 -13.83 -9.80
N LEU A 217 18.02 -14.02 -10.92
CA LEU A 217 17.62 -12.92 -11.82
C LEU A 217 16.69 -11.93 -11.12
N LEU A 218 15.70 -12.44 -10.39
CA LEU A 218 14.75 -11.62 -9.62
C LEU A 218 15.44 -10.88 -8.47
N ALA A 219 16.43 -11.49 -7.82
CA ALA A 219 17.18 -10.84 -6.75
C ALA A 219 17.95 -9.60 -7.23
N HIS A 220 18.53 -9.64 -8.43
CA HIS A 220 19.15 -8.46 -9.03
C HIS A 220 18.15 -7.31 -9.22
N ARG A 221 16.93 -7.61 -9.68
CA ARG A 221 15.85 -6.59 -9.80
C ARG A 221 15.43 -6.07 -8.43
N ALA A 222 15.28 -6.95 -7.44
CA ALA A 222 14.89 -6.58 -6.08
C ALA A 222 15.96 -5.71 -5.40
N GLN A 223 17.24 -5.96 -5.68
CA GLN A 223 18.34 -5.15 -5.18
C GLN A 223 18.37 -3.76 -5.83
N ALA A 224 18.15 -3.67 -7.14
CA ALA A 224 17.99 -2.38 -7.82
C ALA A 224 16.79 -1.61 -7.27
N GLN A 225 15.66 -2.30 -7.05
CA GLN A 225 14.46 -1.70 -6.45
C GLN A 225 14.71 -1.23 -5.02
N LEU A 226 15.43 -2.01 -4.20
CA LEU A 226 15.77 -1.59 -2.84
C LEU A 226 16.67 -0.34 -2.85
N ALA A 227 17.62 -0.25 -3.78
CA ALA A 227 18.46 0.93 -3.96
C ALA A 227 17.65 2.16 -4.40
N GLU A 228 16.71 1.98 -5.33
CA GLU A 228 15.73 3.01 -5.73
C GLU A 228 14.84 3.41 -4.54
N ASN A 229 14.42 2.44 -3.71
CA ASN A 229 13.57 2.64 -2.54
C ASN A 229 14.31 3.30 -1.37
N THR A 230 15.63 3.15 -1.25
CA THR A 230 16.43 3.93 -0.28
C THR A 230 16.48 5.42 -0.61
N ALA A 231 16.11 5.81 -1.85
CA ALA A 231 15.79 7.21 -2.18
C ALA A 231 14.36 7.63 -1.72
N ALA A 232 13.67 6.73 -1.00
CA ALA A 232 12.35 6.82 -0.41
C ALA A 232 11.20 7.04 -1.39
N PHE A 233 10.12 6.28 -1.21
CA PHE A 233 8.80 6.79 -1.55
C PHE A 233 8.64 8.14 -0.83
N THR A 234 8.64 9.20 -1.62
CA THR A 234 9.13 10.49 -1.15
C THR A 234 8.14 11.09 -0.14
N LEU A 235 8.63 11.97 0.73
CA LEU A 235 7.75 12.83 1.53
C LEU A 235 6.75 13.55 0.62
N ARG A 236 7.21 13.90 -0.59
CA ARG A 236 6.40 14.41 -1.69
C ARG A 236 5.23 13.48 -2.06
N ASP A 237 5.43 12.17 -2.22
CA ASP A 237 4.36 11.26 -2.65
C ASP A 237 3.28 11.07 -1.57
N ARG A 238 3.67 10.93 -0.30
CA ARG A 238 2.72 10.91 0.83
C ARG A 238 1.96 12.23 0.97
N ALA A 239 2.66 13.35 0.77
CA ALA A 239 2.04 14.66 0.79
C ALA A 239 1.03 14.83 -0.36
N ARG A 240 1.32 14.31 -1.57
CA ARG A 240 0.37 14.31 -2.70
C ARG A 240 -0.88 13.50 -2.39
N HIS A 241 -0.73 12.28 -1.85
CA HIS A 241 -1.86 11.45 -1.44
C HIS A 241 -2.76 12.18 -0.45
N TRP A 242 -2.17 12.72 0.62
CA TRP A 242 -2.92 13.45 1.64
C TRP A 242 -3.64 14.68 1.06
N LEU A 243 -2.98 15.44 0.18
CA LEU A 243 -3.54 16.63 -0.45
C LEU A 243 -4.76 16.31 -1.31
N ARG A 244 -4.78 15.19 -2.05
CA ARG A 244 -5.95 14.79 -2.87
C ARG A 244 -7.23 14.68 -2.03
N ALA A 245 -7.14 14.10 -0.84
CA ALA A 245 -8.28 13.93 0.05
C ALA A 245 -8.62 15.20 0.87
N ASN A 246 -7.67 16.14 1.02
CA ASN A 246 -7.77 17.25 1.98
C ASN A 246 -7.68 18.64 1.36
N LEU A 247 -7.78 18.77 0.03
CA LEU A 247 -7.58 19.99 -0.76
C LEU A 247 -8.62 21.11 -0.55
N ARG A 248 -9.30 21.16 0.60
CA ARG A 248 -10.19 22.27 0.91
C ARG A 248 -9.35 23.51 1.16
N GLY A 249 -9.59 24.53 0.34
CA GLY A 249 -8.84 25.78 0.32
C GLY A 249 -9.01 26.59 1.58
N ASP A 250 -8.12 26.38 2.55
CA ASP A 250 -7.93 27.26 3.69
C ASP A 250 -6.43 27.64 3.81
N ASP A 251 -6.15 28.76 4.48
CA ASP A 251 -4.77 29.24 4.69
C ASP A 251 -3.95 28.30 5.58
N ALA A 252 -4.59 27.34 6.26
CA ALA A 252 -3.98 26.39 7.17
C ALA A 252 -3.52 25.09 6.49
N LEU A 253 -3.73 24.91 5.18
CA LEU A 253 -3.43 23.68 4.45
C LEU A 253 -1.98 23.21 4.61
N GLY A 254 -1.02 24.14 4.60
CA GLY A 254 0.40 23.82 4.80
C GLY A 254 0.71 23.30 6.21
N ALA A 255 0.12 23.92 7.24
CA ALA A 255 0.26 23.48 8.63
C ALA A 255 -0.41 22.12 8.87
N ARG A 256 -1.59 21.91 8.28
CA ARG A 256 -2.31 20.62 8.32
C ARG A 256 -1.52 19.52 7.64
N LEU A 257 -0.92 19.79 6.47
CA LEU A 257 -0.05 18.85 5.77
C LEU A 257 1.18 18.49 6.61
N ALA A 258 1.85 19.48 7.22
CA ALA A 258 3.00 19.22 8.10
C ALA A 258 2.62 18.32 9.28
N LYS A 259 1.48 18.60 9.93
CA LYS A 259 0.93 17.78 11.01
C LYS A 259 0.62 16.35 10.53
N ALA A 260 0.01 16.20 9.37
CA ALA A 260 -0.31 14.88 8.78
C ALA A 260 0.97 14.07 8.50
N MET A 261 2.03 14.72 8.04
CA MET A 261 3.34 14.09 7.80
C MET A 261 4.15 13.87 9.09
N LYS A 262 3.63 14.25 10.27
CA LYS A 262 4.31 14.23 11.57
C LYS A 262 5.60 15.05 11.60
N LEU A 263 5.60 16.20 10.91
CA LEU A 263 6.73 17.13 10.83
C LEU A 263 6.32 18.54 11.26
N SER A 264 7.31 19.35 11.66
CA SER A 264 7.11 20.82 11.70
C SER A 264 7.09 21.39 10.28
N GLU A 265 6.46 22.54 10.07
CA GLU A 265 6.47 23.20 8.76
C GLU A 265 7.88 23.47 8.22
N ARG A 266 8.81 23.83 9.11
CA ARG A 266 10.23 24.03 8.76
C ARG A 266 10.87 22.73 8.27
N SER A 267 10.62 21.62 8.95
CA SER A 267 11.17 20.31 8.56
C SER A 267 10.55 19.81 7.26
N LEU A 268 9.24 19.98 7.08
CA LEU A 268 8.52 19.64 5.85
C LEU A 268 9.12 20.41 4.66
N ARG A 269 9.31 21.73 4.78
CA ARG A 269 9.90 22.55 3.71
C ARG A 269 11.32 22.12 3.36
N ARG A 270 12.15 21.83 4.37
CA ARG A 270 13.54 21.37 4.16
C ARG A 270 13.58 20.03 3.42
N GLN A 271 12.85 19.03 3.91
CA GLN A 271 12.85 17.69 3.32
C GLN A 271 12.21 17.65 1.92
N LEU A 272 11.21 18.50 1.65
CA LEU A 272 10.67 18.63 0.29
C LEU A 272 11.66 19.30 -0.65
N ALA A 273 12.43 20.29 -0.19
CA ALA A 273 13.47 20.92 -1.00
C ALA A 273 14.62 19.96 -1.34
N GLU A 274 14.97 19.04 -0.43
CA GLU A 274 15.91 17.94 -0.69
C GLU A 274 15.40 16.95 -1.77
N GLN A 275 14.11 17.02 -2.11
CA GLN A 275 13.43 16.22 -3.14
C GLN A 275 12.98 17.06 -4.34
N ASP A 276 13.63 18.21 -4.58
CA ASP A 276 13.31 19.17 -5.65
C ASP A 276 11.83 19.57 -5.69
N SER A 277 11.21 19.69 -4.51
CA SER A 277 9.79 19.98 -4.38
C SER A 277 9.51 21.07 -3.33
N SER A 278 8.25 21.50 -3.23
CA SER A 278 7.79 22.43 -2.22
C SER A 278 6.32 22.21 -1.90
N VAL A 279 5.88 22.64 -0.71
CA VAL A 279 4.45 22.61 -0.33
C VAL A 279 3.59 23.30 -1.39
N ARG A 280 4.06 24.44 -1.91
CA ARG A 280 3.35 25.19 -2.95
C ARG A 280 3.23 24.40 -4.26
N ALA A 281 4.31 23.76 -4.70
CA ALA A 281 4.29 22.93 -5.90
C ALA A 281 3.32 21.75 -5.75
N LEU A 282 3.32 21.09 -4.60
CA LEU A 282 2.43 19.96 -4.32
C LEU A 282 0.96 20.36 -4.26
N VAL A 283 0.65 21.51 -3.64
CA VAL A 283 -0.71 22.05 -3.60
C VAL A 283 -1.18 22.43 -5.00
N ASP A 284 -0.31 23.06 -5.80
CA ASP A 284 -0.62 23.41 -7.20
C ASP A 284 -0.85 22.15 -8.06
N ASP A 285 -0.04 21.11 -7.90
CA ASP A 285 -0.23 19.82 -8.58
C ASP A 285 -1.56 19.15 -8.20
N ALA A 286 -1.88 19.10 -6.89
CA ALA A 286 -3.14 18.54 -6.42
C ALA A 286 -4.35 19.35 -6.92
N ARG A 287 -4.25 20.69 -6.96
CA ARG A 287 -5.29 21.55 -7.55
C ARG A 287 -5.42 21.36 -9.05
N ARG A 288 -4.31 21.17 -9.78
CA ARG A 288 -4.35 20.84 -11.20
C ARG A 288 -5.10 19.54 -11.44
N GLU A 289 -4.72 18.46 -10.74
CA GLU A 289 -5.35 17.14 -10.86
C GLU A 289 -6.86 17.24 -10.58
N ARG A 290 -7.23 17.87 -9.46
CA ARG A 290 -8.64 18.04 -9.08
C ARG A 290 -9.42 18.92 -10.05
N ALA A 291 -8.82 20.00 -10.56
CA ALA A 291 -9.45 20.86 -11.56
C ALA A 291 -9.76 20.11 -12.85
N ILE A 292 -8.81 19.28 -13.32
CA ILE A 292 -9.01 18.45 -14.50
C ILE A 292 -10.17 17.48 -14.25
N GLU A 293 -10.17 16.74 -13.15
CA GLU A 293 -11.27 15.82 -12.81
C GLU A 293 -12.64 16.52 -12.75
N LEU A 294 -12.72 17.71 -12.14
CA LEU A 294 -13.97 18.46 -12.03
C LEU A 294 -14.47 18.93 -13.39
N MET A 295 -13.56 19.39 -14.26
CA MET A 295 -13.91 19.79 -15.61
C MET A 295 -14.31 18.61 -16.51
N GLU A 296 -13.81 17.41 -16.22
CA GLU A 296 -14.18 16.18 -16.92
C GLU A 296 -15.57 15.65 -16.57
N ARG A 297 -16.10 15.99 -15.39
CA ARG A 297 -17.41 15.50 -14.91
C ARG A 297 -18.63 16.18 -15.56
N GLY A 298 -18.44 17.14 -16.47
CA GLY A 298 -19.52 17.83 -17.19
C GLY A 298 -20.10 19.05 -16.45
N LYS A 299 -21.11 19.72 -17.05
CA LYS A 299 -21.72 21.02 -16.65
C LYS A 299 -20.87 21.85 -15.67
N VAL A 300 -19.79 22.42 -16.21
CA VAL A 300 -18.74 23.10 -15.46
C VAL A 300 -19.18 24.51 -15.05
N ASN A 301 -19.27 24.77 -13.75
CA ASN A 301 -19.36 26.12 -13.19
C ASN A 301 -17.97 26.51 -12.67
N LEU A 302 -17.30 27.45 -13.37
CA LEU A 302 -15.94 27.87 -13.04
C LEU A 302 -15.83 28.57 -11.68
N ASP A 303 -16.88 29.25 -11.23
CA ASP A 303 -16.90 29.88 -9.89
C ASP A 303 -16.99 28.82 -8.80
N ALA A 304 -17.81 27.78 -9.00
CA ALA A 304 -17.90 26.66 -8.06
C ALA A 304 -16.58 25.87 -7.97
N ILE A 305 -15.90 25.66 -9.10
CA ILE A 305 -14.57 25.02 -9.12
C ILE A 305 -13.53 25.90 -8.43
N ALA A 306 -13.57 27.22 -8.67
CA ALA A 306 -12.68 28.15 -8.00
C ALA A 306 -12.85 28.06 -6.48
N GLU A 307 -14.09 28.09 -5.99
CA GLU A 307 -14.41 27.96 -4.57
C GLU A 307 -13.92 26.62 -3.98
N GLU A 308 -14.21 25.48 -4.65
CA GLU A 308 -13.79 24.15 -4.19
C GLU A 308 -12.26 24.03 -4.05
N LEU A 309 -11.51 24.66 -4.96
CA LEU A 309 -10.04 24.63 -4.97
C LEU A 309 -9.41 25.72 -4.09
N GLY A 310 -10.20 26.61 -3.49
CA GLY A 310 -9.71 27.70 -2.64
C GLY A 310 -9.24 28.95 -3.37
N TYR A 311 -9.77 29.22 -4.56
CA TYR A 311 -9.55 30.46 -5.29
C TYR A 311 -10.65 31.47 -4.99
N GLY A 312 -10.29 32.74 -4.80
CA GLY A 312 -11.25 33.79 -4.49
C GLY A 312 -12.22 34.16 -5.63
N ASN A 313 -11.99 33.69 -6.86
CA ASN A 313 -12.91 33.85 -8.00
C ASN A 313 -12.45 33.02 -9.22
N ALA A 314 -13.35 32.83 -10.21
CA ALA A 314 -13.03 32.15 -11.47
C ALA A 314 -11.85 32.77 -12.24
N ALA A 315 -11.61 34.09 -12.14
CA ALA A 315 -10.48 34.71 -12.83
C ALA A 315 -9.13 34.30 -12.22
N ALA A 316 -9.05 34.18 -10.89
CA ALA A 316 -7.86 33.68 -10.19
C ALA A 316 -7.61 32.21 -10.49
N PHE A 317 -8.67 31.40 -10.50
CA PHE A 317 -8.61 30.00 -10.95
C PHE A 317 -8.13 29.91 -12.40
N GLY A 318 -8.70 30.68 -13.33
CA GLY A 318 -8.34 30.64 -14.75
C GLY A 318 -6.88 30.99 -15.03
N ARG A 319 -6.29 31.94 -14.27
CA ARG A 319 -4.85 32.24 -14.34
C ARG A 319 -3.99 31.09 -13.83
N ALA A 320 -4.39 30.47 -12.72
CA ALA A 320 -3.68 29.31 -12.17
C ALA A 320 -3.77 28.10 -13.11
N PHE A 321 -4.97 27.81 -13.62
CA PHE A 321 -5.23 26.74 -14.55
C PHE A 321 -4.36 26.87 -15.80
N ARG A 322 -4.32 28.06 -16.42
CA ARG A 322 -3.46 28.32 -17.59
C ARG A 322 -1.97 28.18 -17.28
N ARG A 323 -1.52 28.59 -16.09
CA ARG A 323 -0.13 28.40 -15.67
C ARG A 323 0.23 26.92 -15.60
N TRP A 324 -0.69 26.07 -15.15
CA TRP A 324 -0.43 24.65 -14.96
C TRP A 324 -0.59 23.79 -16.21
N THR A 325 -1.54 24.13 -17.09
CA THR A 325 -1.92 23.30 -18.25
C THR A 325 -1.55 23.92 -19.59
N GLY A 326 -1.08 25.17 -19.61
CA GLY A 326 -0.77 25.92 -20.83
C GLY A 326 -1.99 26.56 -21.51
N GLN A 327 -3.22 26.21 -21.12
CA GLN A 327 -4.45 26.67 -21.78
C GLN A 327 -5.52 27.16 -20.79
N THR A 328 -6.47 27.97 -21.26
CA THR A 328 -7.57 28.45 -20.41
C THR A 328 -8.57 27.32 -20.13
N PRO A 329 -9.33 27.39 -19.02
CA PRO A 329 -10.38 26.40 -18.74
C PRO A 329 -11.38 26.24 -19.90
N SER A 330 -11.79 27.34 -20.54
CA SER A 330 -12.69 27.31 -21.69
C SER A 330 -12.09 26.58 -22.89
N ALA A 331 -10.82 26.86 -23.23
CA ALA A 331 -10.13 26.18 -24.33
C ALA A 331 -9.96 24.68 -24.07
N PHE A 332 -9.69 24.29 -22.82
CA PHE A 332 -9.63 22.89 -22.40
C PHE A 332 -10.96 22.16 -22.62
N LEU A 333 -12.09 22.83 -22.33
CA LEU A 333 -13.42 22.26 -22.56
C LEU A 333 -13.80 22.18 -24.03
N GLU A 334 -13.45 23.19 -24.85
CA GLU A 334 -13.71 23.19 -26.29
C GLU A 334 -12.94 22.08 -27.01
N GLN A 335 -11.65 21.91 -26.69
CA GLN A 335 -10.81 20.87 -27.27
C GLN A 335 -11.36 19.46 -27.02
N ARG A 336 -12.01 19.25 -25.87
CA ARG A 336 -12.65 17.96 -25.52
C ARG A 336 -14.06 17.78 -26.06
N ARG A 337 -14.77 18.85 -26.42
CA ARG A 337 -16.08 18.74 -27.10
C ARG A 337 -15.94 18.38 -28.59
N GLY A 338 -14.75 18.56 -29.16
CA GLY A 338 -14.42 18.21 -30.54
C GLY A 338 -13.78 16.83 -30.74
N HIS A 339 -13.71 15.99 -29.70
CA HIS A 339 -13.30 14.57 -29.74
C HIS A 339 -14.45 13.69 -29.24
#